data_AF-A0A7Z9PUF7-F1
#
_entry.id   AF-A0A7Z9PUF7-F1
#
_cell.length_a   1.000
_cell.length_b   1.000
_cell.length_c   1.000
_cell.angle_alpha   90.00
_cell.angle_beta   90.00
_cell.angle_gamma   90.00
#
_symmetry.space_group_name_H-M   'P 1'
#
loop_
_entity.id
_entity.type
_entity.pdbx_description
1 polymer ?
#
loop_
_entity_poly.entity_id
_entity_poly.type
_entity_poly.pdbx_seq_one_letter_code
_entity_poly.pdbx_strand_id
1 'polypeptide(L)'
;MNKNLRKWLPSTISLATLLVLSPVAAEEGNREQARVNFEKADVNKDMKLDRTEFKAFIDLYAQLGLGRASQIRRFGAYDKAFAKIDADGTDSSPKRK
;
A
#
# COMPACT_ATOMS: atom_id res chain seq x y z
N MET A 1 -30.94 20.04 44.23
CA MET A 1 -30.85 21.30 43.44
C MET A 1 -29.49 21.32 42.76
N ASN A 2 -29.49 21.54 41.44
CA ASN A 2 -28.39 21.23 40.52
C ASN A 2 -27.25 22.27 40.62
N LYS A 3 -26.00 21.85 40.32
CA LYS A 3 -25.18 22.39 39.22
C LYS A 3 -23.80 21.71 39.16
N ASN A 4 -23.56 21.04 38.02
CA ASN A 4 -22.29 20.50 37.57
C ASN A 4 -21.24 21.61 37.39
N LEU A 5 -19.98 21.36 37.78
CA LEU A 5 -18.83 22.09 37.23
C LEU A 5 -17.61 21.17 37.12
N ARG A 6 -17.38 20.71 35.89
CA ARG A 6 -16.24 19.91 35.43
C ARG A 6 -14.96 20.75 35.55
N LYS A 7 -13.94 20.26 36.26
CA LYS A 7 -12.58 20.86 36.24
C LYS A 7 -11.54 19.77 36.00
N TRP A 8 -10.77 20.02 34.94
CA TRP A 8 -9.62 19.29 34.42
C TRP A 8 -8.49 19.17 35.47
N LEU A 9 -7.79 18.04 35.51
CA LEU A 9 -6.48 17.89 36.17
C LEU A 9 -5.42 17.53 35.11
N PRO A 10 -4.22 18.17 35.15
CA PRO A 10 -3.20 18.07 34.10
C PRO A 10 -2.30 16.84 34.22
N SER A 11 -1.71 16.49 33.06
CA SER A 11 -0.79 15.39 32.77
C SER A 11 0.36 15.21 33.76
N THR A 12 0.59 13.97 34.18
CA THR A 12 1.91 13.47 34.56
C THR A 12 2.46 12.63 33.41
N ILE A 13 3.52 13.11 32.77
CA ILE A 13 4.26 12.40 31.74
C ILE A 13 5.07 11.29 32.44
N SER A 14 4.66 10.03 32.32
CA SER A 14 5.50 8.90 32.66
C SER A 14 6.32 8.48 31.45
N LEU A 15 7.63 8.64 31.59
CA LEU A 15 8.70 8.23 30.69
C LEU A 15 8.73 6.69 30.56
N ALA A 16 7.86 6.13 29.73
CA ALA A 16 7.88 4.71 29.37
C ALA A 16 8.35 4.56 27.92
N THR A 17 9.66 4.30 27.78
CA THR A 17 10.27 3.43 26.76
C THR A 17 9.41 3.15 25.52
N LEU A 18 9.51 3.99 24.49
CA LEU A 18 9.17 3.58 23.14
C LEU A 18 10.49 3.25 22.43
N LEU A 19 10.94 2.01 22.61
CA LEU A 19 11.87 1.38 21.68
C LEU A 19 11.15 1.33 20.34
N VAL A 20 11.35 2.34 19.50
CA VAL A 20 10.88 2.34 18.12
C VAL A 20 11.69 1.27 17.40
N LEU A 21 11.20 0.02 17.39
CA LEU A 21 11.57 -0.90 16.33
C LEU A 21 11.01 -0.30 15.04
N SER A 22 11.83 0.50 14.37
CA SER A 22 11.54 1.01 13.04
C SER A 22 11.29 -0.18 12.11
N PRO A 23 10.14 -0.27 11.40
CA PRO A 23 9.93 -1.32 10.40
C PRO A 23 10.67 -1.03 9.09
N VAL A 24 11.68 -0.15 9.08
CA VAL A 24 12.33 0.37 7.88
C VAL A 24 12.95 -0.72 6.99
N ALA A 25 13.48 -1.80 7.59
CA ALA A 25 14.06 -2.91 6.84
C ALA A 25 13.00 -3.82 6.16
N ALA A 26 11.78 -3.88 6.70
CA ALA A 26 10.69 -4.64 6.09
C ALA A 26 10.12 -3.93 4.85
N GLU A 27 10.18 -2.59 4.83
CA GLU A 27 9.69 -1.79 3.71
C GLU A 27 10.66 -1.80 2.51
N GLU A 28 11.97 -1.80 2.76
CA GLU A 28 12.99 -1.86 1.70
C GLU A 28 12.95 -3.20 0.94
N GLY A 29 12.87 -4.32 1.66
CA GLY A 29 12.73 -5.65 1.04
C GLY A 29 11.45 -5.78 0.22
N ASN A 30 10.35 -5.21 0.69
CA ASN A 30 9.07 -5.20 -0.02
C ASN A 30 9.14 -4.36 -1.33
N ARG A 31 9.89 -3.25 -1.29
CA ARG A 31 10.06 -2.35 -2.45
C ARG A 31 10.94 -2.96 -3.54
N GLU A 32 12.04 -3.62 -3.18
CA GLU A 32 12.88 -4.29 -4.17
C GLU A 32 12.13 -5.47 -4.80
N GLN A 33 11.37 -6.22 -4.01
CA GLN A 33 10.54 -7.30 -4.51
C GLN A 33 9.41 -6.80 -5.44
N ALA A 34 8.85 -5.62 -5.16
CA ALA A 34 7.91 -4.93 -6.06
C ALA A 34 8.57 -4.63 -7.40
N ARG A 35 9.79 -4.10 -7.39
CA ARG A 35 10.54 -3.78 -8.62
C ARG A 35 10.80 -5.04 -9.47
N VAL A 36 11.29 -6.11 -8.85
CA VAL A 36 11.55 -7.38 -9.55
C VAL A 36 10.27 -7.99 -10.12
N ASN A 37 9.18 -7.98 -9.36
CA ASN A 37 7.91 -8.54 -9.82
C ASN A 37 7.26 -7.65 -10.90
N PHE A 38 7.45 -6.33 -10.82
CA PHE A 38 7.03 -5.40 -11.87
C PHE A 38 7.76 -5.70 -13.18
N GLU A 39 9.09 -5.80 -13.14
CA GLU A 39 9.92 -6.08 -14.33
C GLU A 39 9.59 -7.44 -14.96
N LYS A 40 9.18 -8.42 -14.15
CA LYS A 40 8.71 -9.73 -14.66
C LYS A 40 7.31 -9.67 -15.28
N ALA A 41 6.46 -8.77 -14.79
CA ALA A 41 5.08 -8.66 -15.21
C ALA A 41 4.92 -7.73 -16.44
N ASP A 42 5.78 -6.72 -16.57
CA ASP A 42 5.87 -5.81 -17.72
C ASP A 42 6.54 -6.53 -18.91
N VAL A 43 5.73 -7.30 -19.65
CA VAL A 43 6.18 -8.11 -20.78
C VAL A 43 6.45 -7.24 -21.99
N ASN A 44 5.63 -6.20 -22.18
CA ASN A 44 5.75 -5.29 -23.31
C ASN A 44 6.87 -4.23 -23.13
N LYS A 45 7.38 -4.08 -21.90
CA LYS A 45 8.47 -3.17 -21.49
C LYS A 45 8.16 -1.69 -21.68
N ASP A 46 6.89 -1.30 -21.54
CA ASP A 46 6.45 0.09 -21.64
C ASP A 46 6.51 0.84 -20.29
N MET A 47 7.03 0.19 -19.25
CA MET A 47 7.09 0.69 -17.87
C MET A 47 5.71 0.97 -17.28
N LYS A 48 4.67 0.31 -17.78
CA LYS A 48 3.32 0.28 -17.24
C LYS A 48 2.90 -1.19 -17.12
N LEU A 49 1.78 -1.41 -16.45
CA LEU A 49 1.16 -2.73 -16.42
C LEU A 49 -0.23 -2.57 -17.01
N ASP A 50 -0.49 -3.26 -18.11
CA ASP A 50 -1.85 -3.45 -18.57
C ASP A 50 -2.63 -4.36 -17.61
N ARG A 51 -3.91 -4.60 -17.91
CA ARG A 51 -4.76 -5.43 -17.04
C ARG A 51 -4.22 -6.86 -16.85
N THR A 52 -3.68 -7.45 -17.90
CA THR A 52 -3.13 -8.81 -17.90
C THR A 52 -1.82 -8.86 -17.12
N GLU A 53 -0.94 -7.90 -17.36
CA GLU A 53 0.34 -7.74 -16.68
C GLU A 53 0.13 -7.45 -15.19
N PHE A 54 -0.84 -6.60 -14.84
CA PHE A 54 -1.22 -6.35 -13.44
C PHE A 54 -1.70 -7.60 -12.72
N LYS A 55 -2.47 -8.46 -13.40
CA LYS A 55 -2.89 -9.74 -12.81
C LYS A 55 -1.68 -10.63 -12.52
N ALA A 56 -0.74 -10.74 -13.45
CA ALA A 56 0.49 -11.49 -13.26
C ALA A 56 1.33 -10.91 -12.10
N PHE A 57 1.42 -9.59 -12.01
CA PHE A 57 2.07 -8.89 -10.90
C PHE A 57 1.44 -9.26 -9.54
N ILE A 58 0.12 -9.20 -9.41
CA ILE A 58 -0.59 -9.59 -8.17
C ILE A 58 -0.38 -11.06 -7.85
N ASP A 59 -0.37 -11.96 -8.83
CA ASP A 59 -0.17 -13.38 -8.60
C ASP A 59 1.24 -13.71 -8.10
N LEU A 60 2.26 -13.00 -8.60
CA LEU A 60 3.63 -13.09 -8.08
C LEU A 60 3.73 -12.52 -6.65
N TYR A 61 3.07 -11.39 -6.39
CA TYR A 61 3.06 -10.75 -5.07
C TYR A 61 2.31 -11.60 -4.03
N ALA A 62 1.23 -12.28 -4.44
CA ALA A 62 0.42 -13.13 -3.59
C ALA A 62 1.15 -14.40 -3.13
N GLN A 63 2.06 -14.93 -3.96
CA GLN A 63 2.91 -16.09 -3.61
C GLN A 63 3.88 -15.77 -2.47
N LEU A 64 4.26 -14.50 -2.33
CA LEU A 64 5.17 -14.01 -1.31
C LEU A 64 4.44 -13.53 -0.04
N GLY A 65 3.09 -13.57 -0.03
CA GLY A 65 2.29 -13.13 1.11
C GLY A 65 2.36 -11.61 1.36
N LEU A 66 2.74 -10.82 0.36
CA LEU A 66 2.99 -9.39 0.52
C LEU A 66 1.71 -8.55 0.34
N GLY A 67 1.50 -7.61 1.25
CA GLY A 67 0.40 -6.64 1.19
C GLY A 67 -0.98 -7.29 1.07
N ARG A 68 -1.83 -6.74 0.20
CA ARG A 68 -3.19 -7.24 -0.05
C ARG A 68 -3.29 -8.22 -1.23
N ALA A 69 -2.17 -8.61 -1.84
CA ALA A 69 -2.19 -9.40 -3.06
C ALA A 69 -2.84 -10.77 -2.87
N SER A 70 -2.52 -11.47 -1.78
CA SER A 70 -3.16 -12.75 -1.45
C SER A 70 -4.67 -12.61 -1.25
N GLN A 71 -5.13 -11.47 -0.69
CA GLN A 71 -6.55 -11.17 -0.55
C GLN A 71 -7.21 -10.88 -1.91
N ILE A 72 -6.56 -10.09 -2.78
CA ILE A 72 -7.05 -9.79 -4.13
C ILE A 72 -7.19 -11.09 -4.94
N ARG A 73 -6.18 -11.95 -4.92
CA ARG A 73 -6.20 -13.27 -5.57
C ARG A 73 -7.30 -14.15 -5.00
N ARG A 74 -7.40 -14.27 -3.68
CA ARG A 74 -8.41 -15.11 -3.00
C ARG A 74 -9.85 -14.72 -3.36
N PHE A 75 -10.13 -13.42 -3.49
CA PHE A 75 -11.47 -12.92 -3.82
C PHE A 75 -11.69 -12.66 -5.32
N GLY A 76 -10.72 -12.97 -6.18
CA GLY A 76 -10.81 -12.69 -7.61
C GLY A 76 -10.96 -11.20 -7.94
N ALA A 77 -10.50 -10.31 -7.06
CA ALA A 77 -10.80 -8.88 -7.09
C ALA A 77 -9.84 -8.06 -7.99
N TYR A 78 -9.21 -8.68 -9.00
CA TYR A 78 -8.18 -8.07 -9.84
C TYR A 78 -8.66 -6.81 -10.54
N ASP A 79 -9.82 -6.87 -11.20
CA ASP A 79 -10.36 -5.73 -11.96
C ASP A 79 -10.69 -4.53 -11.06
N LYS A 80 -11.21 -4.78 -9.86
CA LYS A 80 -11.51 -3.73 -8.87
C LYS A 80 -10.22 -3.09 -8.36
N ALA A 81 -9.19 -3.89 -8.12
CA ALA A 81 -7.89 -3.37 -7.69
C ALA A 81 -7.22 -2.56 -8.80
N PHE A 82 -7.24 -3.06 -10.05
CA PHE A 82 -6.72 -2.36 -11.22
C PHE A 82 -7.42 -1.03 -11.44
N ALA A 83 -8.76 -1.02 -11.48
CA ALA A 83 -9.54 0.19 -11.68
C ALA A 83 -9.31 1.25 -10.60
N LYS A 84 -9.02 0.83 -9.36
CA LYS A 84 -8.71 1.76 -8.28
C LYS A 84 -7.33 2.41 -8.45
N ILE A 85 -6.32 1.63 -8.81
CA ILE A 85 -4.95 2.13 -9.02
C ILE A 85 -4.87 3.00 -10.27
N ASP A 86 -5.53 2.61 -11.35
CA ASP A 86 -5.60 3.38 -12.60
C ASP A 86 -6.33 4.72 -12.40
N ALA A 87 -7.40 4.74 -11.59
CA ALA A 87 -8.09 5.98 -11.24
C ALA A 87 -7.28 6.92 -10.34
N ASP A 88 -6.43 6.37 -9.47
CA ASP A 88 -5.47 7.13 -8.65
C ASP A 88 -4.20 7.50 -9.45
N GLY A 89 -4.00 6.87 -10.62
CA GLY A 89 -2.97 7.17 -11.60
C GLY A 89 -3.26 8.49 -12.29
N THR A 90 -3.01 9.60 -11.61
CA THR A 90 -2.78 10.87 -12.30
C THR A 90 -1.65 10.66 -13.32
N ASP A 91 -2.03 10.53 -14.59
CA ASP A 91 -1.16 10.82 -15.73
C ASP A 91 -0.62 12.24 -15.53
N SER A 92 0.54 12.37 -14.88
CA SER A 92 1.28 13.62 -14.74
C SER A 92 1.98 14.03 -16.03
N SER A 93 1.48 13.58 -17.18
CA SER A 93 1.80 14.18 -18.47
C SER A 93 1.03 15.51 -18.54
N PRO A 94 1.70 16.67 -18.69
CA PRO A 94 0.98 17.92 -18.84
C PRO A 94 0.13 17.80 -20.10
N LYS A 95 -1.20 17.91 -19.94
CA LYS A 95 -2.11 18.01 -21.09
C LYS A 95 -1.72 19.25 -21.87
N ARG A 96 -0.96 19.06 -22.96
CA ARG A 96 -0.71 20.11 -23.94
C ARG A 96 -2.08 20.46 -24.53
N LYS A 97 -2.51 21.70 -24.23
CA LYS A 97 -3.66 22.35 -24.82
C LYS A 97 -3.46 22.53 -26.32
#